data_AF-H2J4D7-F1
#
_entry.id   AF-H2J4D7-F1
#
_cell.length_a   1.000
_cell.length_b   1.000
_cell.length_c   1.000
_cell.angle_alpha   90.00
_cell.angle_beta   90.00
_cell.angle_gamma   90.00
#
_symmetry.space_group_name_H-M   'P 1'
#
loop_
_entity.id
_entity.type
_entity.pdbx_description
1 polymer ?
#
loop_
_entity_poly.entity_id
_entity_poly.type
_entity_poly.pdbx_seq_one_letter_code
_entity_poly.pdbx_strand_id
1 'polypeptide(L)'
;MDWEDYRAKLAIAVMGECENCSAFEKFLVACVGWNRWLHQKKYKFNPLEKDFLGYNRKIVINNVSRDAMEESIKAVDRAFIELRSSPVYRDLFFFNLTGKKPSTIFKVEAAKFEGVKHTFFKIIE
;
A
#
# COMPACT_ATOMS: atom_id res chain seq x y z
N MET A 1 6.84 16.19 -5.26
CA MET A 1 5.56 15.91 -4.60
C MET A 1 5.79 16.13 -3.12
N ASP A 2 5.07 17.05 -2.50
CA ASP A 2 5.09 17.16 -1.04
C ASP A 2 4.37 15.96 -0.40
N TRP A 3 4.45 15.88 0.93
CA TRP A 3 3.92 14.74 1.68
C TRP A 3 2.38 14.75 1.76
N GLU A 4 1.74 15.91 1.65
CA GLU A 4 0.28 16.06 1.75
C GLU A 4 -0.40 15.58 0.47
N ASP A 5 0.13 16.00 -0.69
CA ASP A 5 -0.31 15.47 -1.99
C ASP A 5 -0.11 13.95 -2.01
N TYR A 6 1.08 13.47 -1.63
CA TYR A 6 1.35 12.03 -1.62
C TYR A 6 0.38 11.26 -0.71
N ARG A 7 0.10 11.78 0.49
CA ARG A 7 -0.85 11.19 1.43
C ARG A 7 -2.25 11.09 0.83
N ALA A 8 -2.75 12.16 0.22
CA ALA A 8 -4.08 12.17 -0.40
C ALA A 8 -4.18 11.14 -1.53
N LYS A 9 -3.15 11.06 -2.38
CA LYS A 9 -3.05 10.05 -3.44
C LYS A 9 -2.98 8.64 -2.87
N LEU A 10 -2.20 8.42 -1.82
CA LEU A 10 -2.10 7.11 -1.20
C LEU A 10 -3.44 6.65 -0.62
N ALA A 11 -4.25 7.54 -0.05
CA ALA A 11 -5.58 7.19 0.44
C ALA A 11 -6.50 6.69 -0.69
N ILE A 12 -6.48 7.36 -1.85
CA ILE A 12 -7.23 6.94 -3.03
C ILE A 12 -6.72 5.58 -3.54
N ALA A 13 -5.40 5.40 -3.60
CA ALA A 13 -4.79 4.14 -4.01
C ALA A 13 -5.21 2.99 -3.07
N VAL A 14 -5.09 3.17 -1.75
CA VAL A 14 -5.51 2.18 -0.76
C VAL A 14 -6.98 1.83 -0.91
N MET A 15 -7.84 2.83 -1.10
CA MET A 15 -9.27 2.59 -1.31
C MET A 15 -9.52 1.72 -2.54
N GLY A 16 -8.86 2.00 -3.67
CA GLY A 16 -9.02 1.24 -4.90
C GLY A 16 -8.41 -0.18 -4.88
N GLU A 17 -7.32 -0.38 -4.15
CA GLU A 17 -6.69 -1.70 -3.98
C GLU A 17 -7.44 -2.58 -2.98
N CYS A 18 -8.08 -1.97 -1.98
CA CYS A 18 -8.58 -2.65 -0.79
C CYS A 18 -10.07 -2.40 -0.50
N GLU A 19 -10.88 -2.10 -1.53
CA GLU A 19 -12.31 -1.76 -1.38
C GLU A 19 -13.07 -2.75 -0.48
N ASN A 20 -12.82 -4.05 -0.66
CA ASN A 20 -13.47 -5.14 0.09
C ASN A 20 -12.51 -5.86 1.06
N CYS A 21 -11.52 -5.15 1.60
CA CYS A 21 -10.52 -5.69 2.52
C CYS A 21 -10.67 -5.13 3.94
N SER A 22 -10.08 -5.84 4.91
CA SER A 22 -10.12 -5.44 6.32
C SER A 22 -9.36 -4.13 6.58
N ALA A 23 -9.67 -3.44 7.68
CA ALA A 23 -8.93 -2.25 8.10
C ALA A 23 -7.43 -2.53 8.28
N PHE A 24 -7.08 -3.74 8.76
CA PHE A 24 -5.69 -4.16 8.90
C PHE A 24 -4.99 -4.31 7.53
N GLU A 25 -5.68 -4.87 6.54
CA GLU A 25 -5.13 -5.03 5.20
C GLU A 25 -4.95 -3.70 4.46
N LYS A 26 -5.91 -2.77 4.62
CA LYS A 26 -5.76 -1.37 4.16
C LYS A 26 -4.52 -0.72 4.76
N PHE A 27 -4.27 -0.94 6.05
CA PHE A 27 -3.07 -0.47 6.74
C PHE A 27 -1.78 -1.08 6.15
N LEU A 28 -1.75 -2.39 5.87
CA LEU A 28 -0.57 -3.02 5.27
C LEU A 28 -0.27 -2.48 3.86
N VAL A 29 -1.30 -2.25 3.04
CA VAL A 29 -1.13 -1.62 1.71
C VAL A 29 -0.65 -0.18 1.84
N ALA A 30 -1.15 0.57 2.84
CA ALA A 30 -0.64 1.90 3.14
C ALA A 30 0.84 1.88 3.58
N CYS A 31 1.27 0.87 4.37
CA CYS A 31 2.68 0.68 4.71
C CYS A 31 3.54 0.50 3.46
N VAL A 32 3.08 -0.27 2.47
CA VAL A 32 3.77 -0.41 1.18
C VAL A 32 3.93 0.94 0.50
N GLY A 33 2.87 1.74 0.39
CA GLY A 33 2.94 3.08 -0.20
C GLY A 33 4.00 3.95 0.47
N TRP A 34 3.89 4.13 1.79
CA TRP A 34 4.84 4.94 2.55
C TRP A 34 6.28 4.44 2.45
N ASN A 35 6.52 3.13 2.54
CA ASN A 35 7.87 2.57 2.39
C ASN A 35 8.45 2.89 1.01
N ARG A 36 7.64 2.79 -0.05
CA ARG A 36 8.08 3.11 -1.40
C ARG A 36 8.41 4.59 -1.58
N TRP A 37 7.65 5.48 -0.96
CA TRP A 37 7.95 6.92 -0.94
C TRP A 37 9.24 7.23 -0.18
N LEU A 38 9.36 6.73 1.05
CA LEU A 38 10.52 6.93 1.90
C LEU A 38 11.82 6.39 1.27
N HIS A 39 11.72 5.31 0.49
CA HIS A 39 12.86 4.67 -0.16
C HIS A 39 12.92 4.93 -1.68
N GLN A 40 12.18 5.92 -2.20
CA GLN A 40 12.09 6.17 -3.63
C GLN A 40 13.46 6.39 -4.27
N LYS A 41 14.38 7.09 -3.59
CA LYS A 41 15.74 7.34 -4.07
C LYS A 41 16.60 6.07 -4.11
N LYS A 42 16.45 5.17 -3.12
CA LYS A 42 17.25 3.92 -3.02
C LYS A 42 16.83 2.93 -4.11
N TYR A 43 15.54 2.70 -4.27
CA TYR A 43 15.01 1.63 -5.13
C TYR A 43 14.42 2.11 -6.46
N LYS A 44 14.43 3.43 -6.72
CA LYS A 44 13.88 4.04 -7.95
C LYS A 44 12.45 3.59 -8.26
N PHE A 45 11.62 3.50 -7.23
CA PHE A 45 10.21 3.15 -7.37
C PHE A 45 9.47 4.14 -8.28
N ASN A 46 8.59 3.63 -9.14
CA ASN A 46 7.68 4.49 -9.89
C ASN A 46 6.71 5.22 -8.93
N PRO A 47 6.09 6.31 -9.40
CA PRO A 47 4.98 6.97 -8.69
C PRO A 47 3.80 6.02 -8.45
N LEU A 48 2.98 6.34 -7.43
CA LEU A 48 1.79 5.56 -7.08
C LEU A 48 0.85 5.39 -8.27
N GLU A 49 0.70 6.45 -9.06
CA GLU A 49 -0.19 6.53 -10.21
C GLU A 49 0.13 5.46 -11.28
N LYS A 50 1.38 5.01 -11.35
CA LYS A 50 1.81 3.98 -12.31
C LYS A 50 1.65 2.56 -11.77
N ASP A 51 1.88 2.39 -10.47
CA ASP A 51 2.04 1.05 -9.90
C ASP A 51 0.84 0.56 -9.08
N PHE A 52 -0.04 1.46 -8.66
CA PHE A 52 -1.27 1.13 -7.96
C PHE A 52 -2.43 1.17 -8.96
N LEU A 53 -3.06 0.01 -9.17
CA LEU A 53 -4.25 -0.16 -9.99
C LEU A 53 -5.40 0.73 -9.51
N GLY A 54 -5.47 1.01 -8.21
CA GLY A 54 -6.45 1.95 -7.64
C GLY A 54 -6.42 3.34 -8.29
N TYR A 55 -5.29 3.76 -8.88
CA TYR A 55 -5.17 5.03 -9.60
C TYR A 55 -5.54 4.93 -11.09
N ASN A 56 -5.28 3.77 -11.72
CA ASN A 56 -5.46 3.57 -13.16
C ASN A 56 -6.85 3.03 -13.53
N ARG A 57 -7.56 2.45 -12.57
CA ARG A 57 -8.95 2.06 -12.78
C ARG A 57 -9.80 3.33 -12.81
N LYS A 58 -10.73 3.40 -13.77
CA LYS A 58 -11.95 4.19 -13.53
C LYS A 58 -12.57 3.58 -12.28
N ILE A 59 -12.30 4.15 -11.10
CA ILE A 59 -13.08 3.87 -9.92
C ILE A 59 -14.47 4.37 -10.30
N VAL A 60 -15.34 3.45 -10.71
CA VAL A 60 -16.75 3.76 -10.85
C VAL A 60 -17.21 3.95 -9.41
N ILE A 61 -17.30 5.21 -8.98
CA ILE A 61 -17.79 5.61 -7.66
C ILE A 61 -19.32 5.39 -7.65
N ASN A 62 -19.75 4.15 -7.83
CA ASN A 62 -21.12 3.73 -7.55
C ASN A 62 -21.08 3.17 -6.13
N ASN A 63 -21.69 3.87 -5.18
CA ASN A 63 -21.77 3.48 -3.76
C ASN A 63 -20.45 3.52 -2.96
N VAL A 64 -19.54 4.45 -3.28
CA VAL A 64 -18.45 4.77 -2.33
C VAL A 64 -19.07 5.45 -1.12
N SER A 65 -19.09 4.75 0.01
CA SER A 65 -19.51 5.35 1.27
C SER A 65 -18.41 6.29 1.78
N ARG A 66 -18.83 7.38 2.41
CA ARG A 66 -17.94 8.27 3.18
C ARG A 66 -17.07 7.46 4.16
N ASP A 67 -17.67 6.43 4.76
CA ASP A 67 -17.03 5.56 5.74
C ASP A 67 -15.85 4.77 5.14
N ALA A 68 -15.99 4.23 3.91
CA ALA A 68 -14.91 3.49 3.25
C ALA A 68 -13.71 4.39 2.92
N MET A 69 -13.96 5.64 2.55
CA MET A 69 -12.90 6.62 2.35
C MET A 69 -12.24 7.01 3.67
N GLU A 70 -13.04 7.22 4.73
CA GLU A 70 -12.53 7.54 6.07
C GLU A 70 -11.65 6.42 6.62
N GLU A 71 -12.02 5.16 6.43
CA GLU A 71 -11.18 4.01 6.78
C GLU A 71 -9.84 4.01 6.03
N SER A 72 -9.85 4.35 4.74
CA SER A 72 -8.63 4.42 3.93
C SER A 72 -7.71 5.55 4.40
N ILE A 73 -8.26 6.72 4.73
CA ILE A 73 -7.52 7.83 5.32
C ILE A 73 -6.91 7.43 6.67
N LYS A 74 -7.71 6.84 7.57
CA LYS A 74 -7.25 6.36 8.89
C LYS A 74 -6.12 5.34 8.74
N ALA A 75 -6.23 4.41 7.79
CA ALA A 75 -5.20 3.42 7.51
C ALA A 75 -3.89 4.07 7.04
N VAL A 76 -3.95 5.08 6.16
CA VAL A 76 -2.78 5.82 5.67
C VAL A 76 -2.08 6.59 6.79
N ASP A 77 -2.84 7.28 7.64
CA ASP A 77 -2.29 8.03 8.76
C ASP A 77 -1.65 7.11 9.79
N ARG A 78 -2.36 6.03 10.14
CA ARG A 78 -1.86 5.00 11.06
C ARG A 78 -0.56 4.39 10.54
N ALA A 79 -0.48 4.06 9.26
CA ALA A 79 0.72 3.52 8.65
C ALA A 79 1.92 4.48 8.76
N PHE A 80 1.72 5.78 8.52
CA PHE A 80 2.79 6.76 8.65
C PHE A 80 3.39 6.82 10.07
N ILE A 81 2.51 6.72 11.09
CA ILE A 81 2.92 6.73 12.51
C ILE A 81 3.60 5.41 12.88
N GLU A 82 2.98 4.27 12.57
CA GLU A 82 3.47 2.95 13.01
C GLU A 82 4.72 2.48 12.27
N LEU A 83 4.95 2.93 11.04
CA LEU A 83 6.22 2.67 10.36
C LEU A 83 7.41 3.19 11.16
N ARG A 84 7.23 4.19 12.03
CA ARG A 84 8.30 4.70 12.91
C ARG A 84 8.48 3.91 14.20
N SER A 85 7.59 2.97 14.51
CA SER A 85 7.64 2.19 15.77
C SER A 85 7.81 0.69 15.56
N SER A 86 7.30 0.11 14.47
CA SER A 86 7.30 -1.34 14.26
C SER A 86 8.21 -1.79 13.11
N PRO A 87 9.25 -2.60 13.36
CA PRO A 87 10.11 -3.13 12.31
C PRO A 87 9.37 -4.05 11.32
N VAL A 88 8.32 -4.72 11.77
CA VAL A 88 7.60 -5.73 10.97
C VAL A 88 7.06 -5.16 9.66
N TYR A 89 6.65 -3.88 9.67
CA TYR A 89 5.98 -3.22 8.55
C TYR A 89 6.92 -2.36 7.69
N ARG A 90 8.14 -2.05 8.16
CA ARG A 90 9.10 -1.15 7.50
C ARG A 90 9.66 -1.67 6.17
N ASP A 91 9.57 -2.98 5.99
CA ASP A 91 10.20 -3.63 4.84
C ASP A 91 9.18 -4.15 3.83
N LEU A 92 7.91 -3.77 3.95
CA LEU A 92 6.88 -4.13 2.97
C LEU A 92 6.97 -3.22 1.76
N PHE A 93 7.26 -3.78 0.57
CA PHE A 93 7.46 -3.01 -0.66
C PHE A 93 6.56 -3.43 -1.83
N PHE A 94 6.00 -4.63 -1.78
CA PHE A 94 5.09 -5.12 -2.82
C PHE A 94 3.93 -5.88 -2.20
N PHE A 95 2.84 -5.99 -2.95
CA PHE A 95 1.71 -6.84 -2.62
C PHE A 95 1.03 -7.32 -3.90
N ASN A 96 0.30 -8.44 -3.84
CA ASN A 96 -0.65 -8.83 -4.87
C ASN A 96 -1.65 -9.88 -4.34
N LEU A 97 -2.74 -10.08 -5.09
CA LEU A 97 -3.79 -11.06 -4.78
C LEU A 97 -3.44 -12.50 -5.17
N THR A 98 -2.45 -12.70 -6.04
CA THR A 98 -2.15 -14.03 -6.62
C THR A 98 -1.20 -14.87 -5.76
N GLY A 99 -0.50 -14.25 -4.80
CA GLY A 99 0.61 -14.86 -4.07
C GLY A 99 1.89 -15.07 -4.89
N LYS A 100 1.87 -14.82 -6.21
CA LYS A 100 3.05 -14.94 -7.07
C LYS A 100 4.07 -13.86 -6.72
N LYS A 101 5.35 -14.16 -6.86
CA LYS A 101 6.41 -13.16 -6.67
C LYS A 101 6.21 -11.99 -7.67
N PRO A 102 6.38 -10.74 -7.23
CA PRO A 102 6.31 -9.59 -8.13
C PRO A 102 7.39 -9.69 -9.20
N SER A 103 7.06 -9.28 -10.43
CA SER A 103 8.03 -9.18 -11.52
C SER A 103 8.90 -7.96 -11.30
N THR A 104 10.04 -8.14 -10.63
CA THR A 104 10.98 -7.07 -10.28
C THR A 104 12.42 -7.56 -10.32
N ILE A 105 13.37 -6.63 -10.43
CA ILE A 105 14.81 -6.91 -10.39
C ILE A 105 15.29 -7.25 -8.97
N PHE A 106 14.51 -6.90 -7.95
CA PHE A 106 14.86 -7.13 -6.55
C PHE A 106 14.59 -8.57 -6.16
N LYS A 107 15.48 -9.14 -5.34
CA LYS A 107 15.21 -10.41 -4.67
C LYS A 107 14.20 -10.14 -3.56
N VAL A 108 13.13 -10.92 -3.55
CA VAL A 108 11.99 -10.71 -2.65
C VAL A 108 11.54 -12.00 -1.96
N GLU A 109 11.05 -11.85 -0.74
CA GLU A 109 10.41 -12.90 0.04
C GLU A 109 9.01 -12.49 0.48
N ALA A 110 8.15 -13.47 0.73
CA ALA A 110 6.78 -13.22 1.18
C ALA A 110 6.74 -12.93 2.69
N ALA A 111 6.03 -11.87 3.06
CA ALA A 111 5.63 -11.59 4.44
C ALA A 111 4.21 -12.11 4.65
N LYS A 112 4.05 -13.06 5.58
CA LYS A 112 2.75 -13.66 5.90
C LYS A 112 2.07 -12.87 7.01
N PHE A 113 0.81 -12.54 6.78
CA PHE A 113 -0.09 -11.96 7.76
C PHE A 113 -1.36 -12.81 7.79
N GLU A 114 -1.92 -13.02 8.98
CA GLU A 114 -3.15 -13.79 9.13
C GLU A 114 -4.36 -12.93 8.76
N GLY A 115 -5.36 -13.56 8.13
CA GLY A 115 -6.65 -12.91 7.85
C GLY A 115 -6.63 -11.82 6.77
N VAL A 116 -5.61 -11.79 5.90
CA VAL A 116 -5.53 -10.86 4.76
C VAL A 116 -5.60 -11.59 3.43
N LYS A 117 -6.16 -10.95 2.40
CA LYS A 117 -6.30 -11.50 1.04
C LYS A 117 -5.01 -11.33 0.22
N HIS A 118 -4.34 -10.20 0.39
CA HIS A 118 -3.10 -9.87 -0.30
C HIS A 118 -1.92 -10.63 0.32
N THR A 119 -1.05 -11.14 -0.56
CA THR A 119 0.29 -11.54 -0.16
C THR A 119 1.20 -10.34 -0.26
N PHE A 120 1.97 -10.08 0.80
CA PHE A 120 2.92 -8.98 0.89
C PHE A 120 4.34 -9.49 0.70
N PHE A 121 5.24 -8.61 0.24
CA PHE A 121 6.63 -8.99 -0.02
C PHE A 121 7.61 -7.95 0.50
N LYS A 122 8.75 -8.46 0.97
CA LYS A 122 9.91 -7.69 1.41
C LYS A 122 11.06 -7.84 0.42
N ILE A 123 11.90 -6.82 0.31
CA ILE A 123 13.16 -6.92 -0.41
C ILE A 123 14.17 -7.57 0.53
N ILE A 124 14.85 -8.62 0.05
CA ILE A 124 15.95 -9.26 0.75
C ILE A 124 17.23 -9.05 -0.06
N GLU A 125 18.31 -8.67 0.62
CA GLU A 125 19.63 -8.49 0.01
C GLU A 125 20.23 -9.85 -0.41
#